data_AF-A0A2A2MEY3-F1
#
_entry.id   AF-A0A2A2MEY3-F1
#
_cell.length_a   1.000
_cell.length_b   1.000
_cell.length_c   1.000
_cell.angle_alpha   90.00
_cell.angle_beta   90.00
_cell.angle_gamma   90.00
#
_symmetry.space_group_name_H-M   'P 1'
#
loop_
_entity.id
_entity.type
_entity.pdbx_description
1 polymer ?
#
loop_
_entity_poly.entity_id
_entity_poly.type
_entity_poly.pdbx_seq_one_letter_code
_entity_poly.pdbx_strand_id
1 'polypeptide(L)'
;MKKIIYITLLGYVTFTSNAFSNELPPVVQLVKKTLEQKKLLASPECTDYLYIPDNEPGIDVVNVVEKHGGDCPGDPQIQHRLFSVFVDQKTHKMESDINDPEDGTLSRLPEK
;
A
#
# COMPACT_ATOMS: atom_id res chain seq x y z
N MET A 1 -63.72 -16.00 -25.03
CA MET A 1 -62.94 -15.68 -23.81
C MET A 1 -61.67 -16.53 -23.82
N LYS A 2 -60.52 -15.96 -24.19
CA LYS A 2 -59.21 -16.64 -24.18
C LYS A 2 -58.34 -16.00 -23.11
N LYS A 3 -57.92 -16.82 -22.14
CA LYS A 3 -56.95 -16.47 -21.10
C LYS A 3 -55.56 -16.43 -21.74
N ILE A 4 -54.78 -15.38 -21.49
CA ILE A 4 -53.34 -15.35 -21.81
C ILE A 4 -52.60 -15.10 -20.50
N ILE A 5 -51.68 -16.02 -20.21
CA ILE A 5 -50.89 -16.14 -18.99
C ILE A 5 -49.56 -15.38 -19.15
N TYR A 6 -49.14 -14.80 -18.04
CA TYR A 6 -47.90 -14.11 -17.68
C TYR A 6 -46.59 -14.58 -18.33
N ILE A 7 -45.68 -13.64 -18.59
CA ILE A 7 -44.23 -13.83 -18.36
C ILE A 7 -43.66 -12.55 -17.74
N THR A 8 -43.37 -12.60 -16.44
CA THR A 8 -42.57 -11.63 -15.68
C THR A 8 -41.11 -11.70 -16.14
N LEU A 9 -40.59 -10.59 -16.66
CA LEU A 9 -39.21 -10.49 -17.14
C LEU A 9 -38.22 -10.39 -15.97
N LEU A 10 -37.51 -11.50 -15.78
CA LEU A 10 -36.14 -11.67 -15.29
C LEU A 10 -35.45 -10.42 -14.70
N GLY A 11 -35.31 -10.38 -13.37
CA GLY A 11 -34.41 -9.47 -12.68
C GLY A 11 -32.95 -9.84 -12.95
N TYR A 12 -32.22 -8.94 -13.59
CA TYR A 12 -30.75 -9.00 -13.64
C TYR A 12 -30.22 -8.56 -12.27
N VAL A 13 -29.88 -9.52 -11.42
CA VAL A 13 -29.03 -9.26 -10.26
C VAL A 13 -27.61 -9.15 -10.81
N THR A 14 -27.12 -7.92 -10.98
CA THR A 14 -25.70 -7.68 -11.24
C THR A 14 -24.94 -8.07 -9.98
N PHE A 15 -24.29 -9.24 -10.01
CA PHE A 15 -23.25 -9.58 -9.04
C PHE A 15 -22.11 -8.60 -9.22
N THR A 16 -22.09 -7.54 -8.42
CA THR A 16 -20.89 -6.74 -8.21
C THR A 16 -19.90 -7.65 -7.49
N SER A 17 -18.89 -8.14 -8.22
CA SER A 17 -17.71 -8.74 -7.60
C SER A 17 -17.08 -7.67 -6.72
N ASN A 18 -17.20 -7.83 -5.40
CA ASN A 18 -16.34 -7.10 -4.47
C ASN A 18 -14.92 -7.56 -4.81
N ALA A 19 -14.18 -6.73 -5.53
CA ALA A 19 -12.73 -6.87 -5.59
C ALA A 19 -12.26 -6.65 -4.16
N PHE A 20 -12.09 -7.74 -3.41
CA PHE A 20 -11.51 -7.70 -2.09
C PHE A 20 -10.10 -7.14 -2.25
N SER A 21 -9.95 -5.84 -2.02
CA SER A 21 -8.64 -5.26 -1.78
C SER A 21 -8.11 -5.97 -0.55
N ASN A 22 -7.12 -6.84 -0.71
CA ASN A 22 -6.49 -7.50 0.43
C ASN A 22 -6.05 -6.43 1.43
N GLU A 23 -6.42 -6.61 2.69
CA GLU A 23 -6.07 -5.68 3.74
C GLU A 23 -4.55 -5.67 3.90
N LEU A 24 -3.93 -4.48 3.92
CA LEU A 24 -2.48 -4.36 4.06
C LEU A 24 -2.02 -4.96 5.40
N PRO A 25 -0.83 -5.58 5.47
CA PRO A 25 -0.27 -6.04 6.74
C PRO A 25 -0.23 -4.89 7.77
N PRO A 26 -0.47 -5.14 9.08
CA PRO A 26 -0.52 -4.10 10.10
C PRO A 26 0.71 -3.19 10.15
N VAL A 27 1.90 -3.75 9.92
CA VAL A 27 3.17 -3.01 9.85
C VAL A 27 3.18 -2.04 8.67
N VAL A 28 2.71 -2.48 7.50
CA VAL A 28 2.58 -1.62 6.32
C VAL A 28 1.57 -0.49 6.58
N GLN A 29 0.46 -0.78 7.25
CA GLN A 29 -0.52 0.25 7.63
C GLN A 29 0.08 1.28 8.59
N LEU A 30 0.89 0.84 9.56
CA LEU A 30 1.61 1.72 10.48
C LEU A 30 2.57 2.65 9.72
N VAL A 31 3.37 2.10 8.81
CA VAL A 31 4.31 2.88 7.99
C VAL A 31 3.55 3.88 7.13
N LYS A 32 2.56 3.43 6.35
CA LYS A 32 1.73 4.28 5.49
C LYS A 32 1.14 5.45 6.27
N LYS A 33 0.49 5.17 7.41
CA LYS A 33 -0.11 6.19 8.27
C LYS A 33 0.92 7.20 8.77
N THR A 34 2.09 6.75 9.18
CA THR A 34 3.15 7.62 9.69
C THR A 34 3.66 8.56 8.60
N LEU A 35 3.92 8.03 7.40
CA LEU A 35 4.39 8.82 6.26
C LEU A 35 3.35 9.85 5.81
N GLU A 36 2.07 9.48 5.75
CA GLU A 36 0.96 10.40 5.42
C GLU A 36 0.79 11.49 6.49
N GLN A 37 0.76 11.12 7.77
CA GLN A 37 0.57 12.07 8.88
C GLN A 37 1.71 13.09 8.97
N LYS A 38 2.95 12.65 8.72
CA LYS A 38 4.13 13.51 8.76
C LYS A 38 4.44 14.15 7.41
N LYS A 39 3.62 13.90 6.37
CA LYS A 39 3.75 14.43 5.00
C LYS A 39 5.14 14.18 4.39
N LEU A 40 5.63 12.95 4.55
CA LEU A 40 6.96 12.54 4.10
C LEU A 40 6.98 12.07 2.64
N LEU A 41 5.82 12.01 1.98
CA LEU A 41 5.69 11.62 0.58
C LEU A 41 5.21 12.82 -0.25
N ALA A 42 5.85 13.04 -1.39
CA ALA A 42 5.43 14.07 -2.34
C ALA A 42 4.08 13.71 -3.01
N SER A 43 3.90 12.42 -3.36
CA SER A 43 2.70 11.89 -4.02
C SER A 43 2.29 10.56 -3.38
N PRO A 44 1.61 10.58 -2.21
CA PRO A 44 1.14 9.38 -1.53
C PRO A 44 0.28 8.44 -2.40
N GLU A 45 -0.52 9.02 -3.31
CA GLU A 45 -1.40 8.31 -4.25
C GLU A 45 -0.65 7.51 -5.32
N CYS A 46 0.60 7.93 -5.61
CA CYS A 46 1.51 7.28 -6.55
C CYS A 46 2.66 6.55 -5.86
N THR A 47 2.40 6.09 -4.64
CA THR A 47 3.32 5.29 -3.85
C THR A 47 2.69 3.92 -3.56
N ASP A 48 3.50 2.87 -3.58
CA ASP A 48 3.13 1.54 -3.13
C ASP A 48 4.11 1.02 -2.07
N TYR A 49 3.79 -0.12 -1.45
CA TYR A 49 4.52 -0.66 -0.31
C TYR A 49 4.84 -2.15 -0.51
N LEU A 50 6.12 -2.50 -0.49
CA LEU A 50 6.56 -3.90 -0.51
C LEU A 50 7.00 -4.31 0.90
N TYR A 51 6.30 -5.30 1.45
CA TYR A 51 6.55 -5.80 2.79
C TYR A 51 7.54 -6.97 2.78
N ILE A 52 8.60 -6.85 3.58
CA ILE A 52 9.63 -7.87 3.78
C ILE A 52 9.64 -8.20 5.28
N PRO A 53 8.92 -9.24 5.72
CA PRO A 53 8.93 -9.65 7.12
C PRO A 53 10.29 -10.23 7.50
N ASP A 54 10.70 -10.03 8.76
CA ASP A 54 11.90 -10.65 9.34
C ASP A 54 13.17 -10.48 8.47
N ASN A 55 13.35 -9.30 7.86
CA ASN A 55 14.55 -8.98 7.08
C ASN A 55 15.82 -9.15 7.94
N GLU A 56 15.71 -8.80 9.21
CA GLU A 56 16.64 -9.20 10.28
C GLU A 56 15.82 -9.73 11.48
N PRO A 57 16.44 -10.47 12.42
CA PRO A 57 15.71 -10.99 13.58
C PRO A 57 14.98 -9.90 14.37
N GLY A 58 13.65 -9.89 14.28
CA GLY A 58 12.80 -8.90 14.95
C GLY A 58 12.66 -7.55 14.23
N ILE A 59 13.16 -7.43 13.00
CA ILE A 59 13.04 -6.23 12.17
C ILE A 59 12.31 -6.57 10.87
N ASP A 60 11.18 -5.89 10.67
CA ASP A 60 10.49 -5.89 9.40
C ASP A 60 10.98 -4.73 8.52
N VAL A 61 10.96 -4.92 7.21
CA VAL A 61 11.28 -3.85 6.26
C VAL A 61 10.07 -3.59 5.36
N VAL A 62 9.75 -2.32 5.18
CA VAL A 62 8.75 -1.86 4.22
C VAL A 62 9.46 -0.98 3.20
N ASN A 63 9.60 -1.47 1.98
CA ASN A 63 10.09 -0.65 0.88
C ASN A 63 8.95 0.22 0.38
N VAL A 64 9.20 1.52 0.38
CA VAL A 64 8.34 2.52 -0.23
C VAL A 64 8.79 2.69 -1.67
N VAL A 65 7.89 2.44 -2.61
CA VAL A 65 8.23 2.35 -4.02
C VAL A 65 7.27 3.19 -4.87
N GLU A 66 7.73 3.61 -6.03
CA GLU A 66 6.87 4.30 -6.99
C GLU A 66 5.77 3.36 -7.49
N LYS A 67 4.57 3.90 -7.61
CA LYS A 67 3.47 3.27 -8.34
C LYS A 67 3.37 3.95 -9.70
N HIS A 68 3.37 3.16 -10.77
CA HIS A 68 3.25 3.65 -12.14
C HIS A 68 1.98 3.13 -12.82
N GLY A 69 1.44 3.91 -13.76
CA GLY A 69 0.22 3.58 -14.50
C GLY A 69 -1.04 4.24 -13.94
N GLY A 70 -2.11 4.25 -14.76
CA GLY A 70 -3.29 5.06 -14.49
C GLY A 70 -2.94 6.55 -14.53
N ASP A 71 -3.22 7.26 -13.42
CA ASP A 71 -2.89 8.68 -13.26
C ASP A 71 -1.46 8.93 -12.75
N CYS A 72 -0.71 7.87 -12.43
CA CYS A 72 0.66 7.98 -11.91
C CYS A 72 1.69 7.90 -13.04
N PRO A 73 2.64 8.86 -13.12
CA PRO A 73 3.64 8.90 -14.18
C PRO A 73 4.62 7.73 -14.07
N GLY A 74 5.34 7.43 -15.15
CA GLY A 74 6.39 6.39 -15.19
C GLY A 74 6.00 5.14 -15.98
N ASP A 75 6.94 4.20 -16.13
CA ASP A 75 6.73 2.94 -16.84
C ASP A 75 6.12 1.90 -15.88
N PRO A 76 4.90 1.37 -16.13
CA PRO A 76 4.26 0.36 -15.29
C PRO A 76 5.07 -0.94 -15.07
N GLN A 77 6.09 -1.20 -15.90
CA GLN A 77 6.96 -2.36 -15.77
C GLN A 77 8.15 -2.13 -14.83
N ILE A 78 8.37 -0.89 -14.41
CA ILE A 78 9.45 -0.52 -13.49
C ILE A 78 8.82 -0.18 -12.13
N GLN A 79 9.56 -0.39 -11.06
CA GLN A 79 9.09 -0.06 -9.71
C GLN A 79 10.29 0.42 -8.90
N HIS A 80 10.63 1.70 -9.03
CA HIS A 80 11.77 2.27 -8.32
C HIS A 80 11.49 2.33 -6.82
N ARG A 81 12.50 1.95 -6.04
CA ARG A 81 12.49 2.18 -4.59
C ARG A 81 12.73 3.66 -4.32
N LEU A 82 11.84 4.28 -3.57
CA LEU A 82 12.01 5.63 -3.05
C LEU A 82 12.90 5.60 -1.80
N PHE A 83 12.55 4.74 -0.85
CA PHE A 83 13.30 4.49 0.38
C PHE A 83 12.75 3.23 1.09
N SER A 84 13.37 2.83 2.18
CA SER A 84 12.94 1.73 3.05
C SER A 84 12.65 2.24 4.47
N VAL A 85 11.74 1.56 5.14
CA VAL A 85 11.42 1.77 6.54
C VAL A 85 11.65 0.46 7.29
N PHE A 86 12.55 0.49 8.25
CA PHE A 86 12.89 -0.60 9.14
C PHE A 86 12.06 -0.45 10.41
N VAL A 87 11.32 -1.50 10.77
CA VAL A 87 10.37 -1.50 11.87
C VAL A 87 10.77 -2.56 12.87
N ASP A 88 11.11 -2.16 14.09
CA ASP A 88 11.32 -3.10 15.18
C ASP A 88 9.97 -3.71 15.61
N GLN A 89 9.84 -5.03 15.49
CA GLN A 89 8.59 -5.75 15.74
C GLN A 89 8.09 -5.64 17.19
N LYS A 90 8.99 -5.40 18.16
CA LYS A 90 8.64 -5.36 19.59
C LYS A 90 8.23 -3.96 20.04
N THR A 91 8.96 -2.95 19.55
CA THR A 91 8.85 -1.56 20.01
C THR A 91 8.09 -0.69 19.01
N HIS A 92 7.88 -1.18 17.79
CA HIS A 92 7.31 -0.44 16.66
C HIS A 92 8.06 0.87 16.34
N LYS A 93 9.33 0.97 16.77
CA LYS A 93 10.20 2.08 16.38
C LYS A 93 10.55 1.93 14.92
N MET A 94 10.59 3.06 14.23
CA MET A 94 10.83 3.11 12.79
C MET A 94 12.08 3.92 12.49
N GLU A 95 12.95 3.35 11.67
CA GLU A 95 14.09 4.01 11.07
C GLU A 95 13.97 3.94 9.56
N SER A 96 14.52 4.91 8.86
CA SER A 96 14.40 5.01 7.41
C SER A 96 15.59 5.70 6.79
N ASP A 97 15.95 5.24 5.60
CA ASP A 97 16.91 5.88 4.71
C ASP A 97 16.28 6.96 3.82
N ILE A 98 15.10 7.49 4.16
CA ILE A 98 14.39 8.53 3.39
C ILE A 98 15.25 9.77 3.04
N ASN A 99 16.23 10.10 3.89
CA ASN A 99 17.11 11.24 3.67
C ASN A 99 18.35 10.90 2.84
N ASP A 100 18.63 9.61 2.64
CA ASP A 100 19.79 9.08 1.95
C ASP A 100 19.52 7.65 1.40
N PRO A 101 18.60 7.51 0.43
CA PRO A 101 18.20 6.21 -0.09
C PRO A 101 19.24 5.60 -1.05
N GLU A 102 20.30 6.33 -1.42
CA GLU A 102 21.37 5.79 -2.25
C GLU A 102 22.42 5.09 -1.39
N ASP A 103 22.89 5.74 -0.32
CA ASP A 103 23.90 5.16 0.57
C ASP A 103 23.30 4.37 1.74
N GLY A 104 22.00 4.54 2.01
CA GLY A 104 21.25 3.76 3.00
C GLY A 104 21.41 4.25 4.44
N THR A 105 21.82 5.51 4.65
CA THR A 105 21.99 6.06 6.00
C THR A 105 20.65 6.16 6.72
N LEU A 106 20.50 5.39 7.80
CA LEU A 106 19.27 5.35 8.57
C LEU A 106 19.11 6.58 9.46
N SER A 107 17.88 7.08 9.49
CA SER A 107 17.43 8.15 10.36
C SER A 107 16.11 7.77 11.02
N ARG A 108 15.94 8.14 12.29
CA ARG A 108 14.71 7.82 13.01
C ARG A 108 13.53 8.57 12.42
N LEU A 109 12.46 7.85 12.10
CA LEU A 109 11.22 8.49 11.70
C LEU A 109 10.57 9.17 12.91
N PRO A 110 9.88 10.31 12.73
CA PRO A 110 9.21 10.99 13.82
C PRO A 110 8.19 10.07 14.47
N GLU A 111 8.36 9.82 15.77
CA GLU A 111 7.33 9.16 16.55
C GLU A 111 6.10 10.07 16.67
N LYS A 112 4.98 9.44 17.00
CA LYS A 112 3.65 10.06 17.03
C LYS A 112 3.66 11.43 17.70
#